data_AF-T0HZQ9-F1
#
_entry.id   AF-T0HZQ9-F1
#
_cell.length_a   1.000
_cell.length_b   1.000
_cell.length_c   1.000
_cell.angle_alpha   90.00
_cell.angle_beta   90.00
_cell.angle_gamma   90.00
#
_symmetry.space_group_name_H-M   'P 1'
#
loop_
_entity.id
_entity.type
_entity.pdbx_description
1 polymer ?
#
loop_
_entity_poly.entity_id
_entity_poly.type
_entity_poly.pdbx_seq_one_letter_code
_entity_poly.pdbx_strand_id
1 'polypeptide(L)'
;MNKKIGKTRSVCPVCLKQIQTDRVLKDGEIYLEKTCTDHGNFSTVIWRSGLDFLQWRGEQPLLRDTENLHCIEQCGICDEHLQGTCCVLYEVTRRCNLNCRFCFAGSEGVETITLEQIKKDISAISQRGQALLQLSGGEPTMREDLPQIVAHAKACGFKYVQLNSNGIRLAEDEAYLAALAKAGLSFVFMQFDGTNDEIYLQLRGESLFQQKLKAIENCGKHKIGVTLVPTLVPGVNTDDIGNIIRFAAANSPAVRGVHFQPVAYFGRYPFVPGNDDRYTLDQLLIAIPKQTGGLIQTADLAPSHCDHPLCGFHGSFIVMSDHTLKPLTATAHCGCCTATAEQNREYVGSRWQRDKCEPENEIVLHGGSTSFEAFISRARSHAFTVTAMAFQDCYTLDIERLRRCSLHVYSQGRLIPFCAHYLTALREDTTHERL
;
A
#
# COMPACT_ATOMS: atom_id res chain seq x y z
N MET A 1 -11.12 -19.49 -27.03
CA MET A 1 -9.84 -19.52 -27.79
C MET A 1 -8.83 -18.68 -27.05
N ASN A 2 -7.64 -19.21 -26.75
CA ASN A 2 -6.59 -18.48 -26.06
C ASN A 2 -5.98 -17.44 -27.01
N LYS A 3 -5.98 -16.17 -26.62
CA LYS A 3 -5.38 -15.08 -27.41
C LYS A 3 -4.21 -14.47 -26.66
N LYS A 4 -3.02 -14.53 -27.24
CA LYS A 4 -1.85 -13.81 -26.72
C LYS A 4 -2.04 -12.31 -26.94
N ILE A 5 -1.97 -11.52 -25.87
CA ILE A 5 -2.21 -10.07 -25.90
C ILE A 5 -0.97 -9.24 -25.56
N GLY A 6 0.11 -9.87 -25.10
CA GLY A 6 1.38 -9.21 -24.84
C GLY A 6 2.47 -10.17 -24.39
N LYS A 7 3.71 -9.68 -24.35
CA LYS A 7 4.86 -10.37 -23.75
C LYS A 7 5.45 -9.49 -22.66
N THR A 8 6.04 -10.12 -21.65
CA THR A 8 6.86 -9.47 -20.63
C THR A 8 7.94 -10.46 -20.16
N ARG A 9 8.67 -10.08 -19.12
CA ARG A 9 9.56 -10.94 -18.36
C ARG A 9 9.03 -11.08 -16.94
N SER A 10 9.27 -12.25 -16.37
CA SER A 10 8.90 -12.58 -14.99
C SER A 10 9.96 -13.49 -14.38
N VAL A 11 9.65 -14.12 -13.26
CA VAL A 11 10.45 -15.17 -12.63
C VAL A 11 9.73 -16.51 -12.67
N CYS A 12 10.52 -17.59 -12.67
CA CYS A 12 10.03 -18.92 -12.31
C CYS A 12 9.59 -18.90 -10.84
N PRO A 13 8.36 -19.37 -10.51
CA PRO A 13 7.90 -19.44 -9.12
C PRO A 13 8.80 -20.27 -8.19
N VAL A 14 9.54 -21.25 -8.72
CA VAL A 14 10.37 -22.17 -7.92
C VAL A 14 11.81 -21.67 -7.76
N CYS A 15 12.57 -21.50 -8.85
CA CYS A 15 13.97 -21.11 -8.76
C CYS A 15 14.25 -19.61 -8.86
N LEU A 16 13.21 -18.79 -9.03
CA LEU A 16 13.27 -17.34 -9.20
C LEU A 16 14.11 -16.84 -10.39
N LYS A 17 14.65 -17.73 -11.22
CA LYS A 17 15.32 -17.37 -12.48
C LYS A 17 14.36 -16.57 -13.35
N GLN A 18 14.89 -15.54 -13.99
CA GLN A 18 14.12 -14.72 -14.92
C GLN A 18 13.73 -15.54 -16.16
N ILE A 19 12.46 -15.44 -16.57
CA ILE A 19 11.90 -16.17 -17.71
C ILE A 19 11.04 -15.26 -18.59
N GLN A 20 10.94 -15.60 -19.88
CA GLN A 20 9.97 -14.99 -20.78
C GLN A 20 8.55 -15.36 -20.30
N THR A 21 7.61 -14.42 -20.40
CA THR A 21 6.24 -14.62 -19.92
C THR A 21 5.26 -13.97 -20.88
N ASP A 22 4.14 -14.65 -21.11
CA ASP A 22 3.09 -14.17 -22.00
C ASP A 22 1.87 -13.72 -21.21
N ARG A 23 1.25 -12.62 -21.66
CA ARG A 23 -0.11 -12.25 -21.23
C ARG A 23 -1.10 -12.91 -22.18
N VAL A 24 -2.01 -13.71 -21.66
CA VAL A 24 -2.96 -14.48 -22.46
C VAL A 24 -4.37 -14.23 -21.97
N LEU A 25 -5.25 -13.84 -22.90
CA LEU A 25 -6.69 -13.78 -22.71
C LEU A 25 -7.27 -15.19 -22.87
N LYS A 26 -7.91 -15.70 -21.81
CA LYS A 26 -8.61 -16.99 -21.77
C LYS A 26 -9.98 -16.76 -21.13
N ASP A 27 -11.05 -17.08 -21.86
CA ASP A 27 -12.43 -17.02 -21.37
C ASP A 27 -12.82 -15.69 -20.69
N GLY A 28 -12.32 -14.57 -21.23
CA GLY A 28 -12.60 -13.22 -20.72
C GLY A 28 -11.69 -12.75 -19.57
N GLU A 29 -10.83 -13.62 -19.05
CA GLU A 29 -9.84 -13.31 -18.02
C GLU A 29 -8.43 -13.27 -18.60
N ILE A 30 -7.50 -12.59 -17.91
CA ILE A 30 -6.11 -12.45 -18.36
C ILE A 30 -5.19 -13.15 -17.38
N TYR A 31 -4.32 -13.96 -17.97
CA TYR A 31 -3.34 -14.78 -17.28
C TYR A 31 -1.91 -14.35 -17.64
N LEU A 32 -1.00 -14.51 -16.68
CA LEU A 32 0.43 -14.65 -16.96
C LEU A 32 0.75 -16.13 -17.16
N GLU A 33 1.19 -16.47 -18.36
CA GLU A 33 1.66 -17.81 -18.73
C GLU A 33 3.19 -17.82 -18.73
N LYS A 34 3.76 -18.70 -17.92
CA LYS A 34 5.19 -18.80 -17.65
C LYS A 34 5.68 -20.19 -18.00
N THR A 35 6.84 -20.27 -18.64
CA THR A 35 7.51 -21.54 -18.92
C THR A 35 8.94 -21.47 -18.42
N CYS A 36 9.28 -22.37 -17.49
CA CYS A 36 10.64 -22.59 -17.01
C CYS A 36 11.16 -23.92 -17.56
N THR A 37 12.39 -23.93 -18.07
CA THR A 37 13.06 -25.15 -18.56
C THR A 37 13.17 -26.23 -17.50
N ASP A 38 13.33 -25.82 -16.24
CA ASP A 38 13.65 -26.71 -15.13
C ASP A 38 12.38 -27.15 -14.36
N HIS A 39 11.33 -26.32 -14.37
CA HIS A 39 10.16 -26.49 -13.49
C HIS A 39 8.80 -26.49 -14.23
N GLY A 40 8.81 -26.48 -15.57
CA GLY A 40 7.59 -26.60 -16.37
C GLY A 40 6.79 -25.30 -16.50
N ASN A 41 5.47 -25.45 -16.62
CA ASN A 41 4.55 -24.35 -16.94
C ASN A 41 3.78 -23.87 -15.71
N PHE A 42 3.55 -22.56 -15.63
CA PHE A 42 2.72 -21.93 -14.61
C PHE A 42 1.75 -20.96 -15.30
N SER A 43 0.52 -20.92 -14.78
CA SER A 43 -0.53 -20.01 -15.25
C SER A 43 -1.15 -19.32 -14.04
N THR A 44 -1.27 -18.01 -14.07
CA THR A 44 -1.85 -17.26 -12.97
C THR A 44 -2.66 -16.08 -13.46
N VAL A 45 -3.88 -15.97 -12.95
CA VAL A 45 -4.79 -14.87 -13.24
C VAL A 45 -4.26 -13.54 -12.70
N ILE A 46 -4.41 -12.47 -13.49
CA ILE A 46 -4.03 -11.10 -13.11
C ILE A 46 -5.16 -10.09 -13.33
N TRP A 47 -6.23 -10.48 -14.04
CA TRP A 47 -7.39 -9.63 -14.35
C TRP A 47 -8.60 -10.52 -14.70
N ARG A 48 -9.78 -10.29 -14.10
CA ARG A 48 -10.91 -11.25 -14.19
C ARG A 48 -12.33 -10.69 -13.98
N SER A 49 -12.48 -9.39 -13.88
CA SER A 49 -13.75 -8.72 -13.58
C SER A 49 -14.56 -8.35 -14.82
N GLY A 50 -13.97 -8.52 -16.02
CA GLY A 50 -14.56 -8.10 -17.30
C GLY A 50 -14.32 -6.63 -17.65
N LEU A 51 -13.67 -5.84 -16.80
CA LEU A 51 -13.18 -4.50 -17.17
C LEU A 51 -12.15 -4.60 -18.30
N ASP A 52 -12.10 -3.61 -19.19
CA ASP A 52 -11.14 -3.60 -20.30
C ASP A 52 -9.71 -3.38 -19.76
N PHE A 53 -8.92 -4.44 -19.80
CA PHE A 53 -7.53 -4.44 -19.36
C PHE A 53 -6.62 -3.51 -20.16
N LEU A 54 -6.81 -3.44 -21.48
CA LEU A 54 -5.96 -2.60 -22.33
C LEU A 54 -6.28 -1.14 -22.12
N GLN A 55 -7.56 -0.81 -21.96
CA GLN A 55 -8.01 0.53 -21.58
C GLN A 55 -7.44 0.95 -20.22
N TRP A 56 -7.51 0.07 -19.21
CA TRP A 56 -6.98 0.36 -17.87
C TRP A 56 -5.45 0.50 -17.85
N ARG A 57 -4.74 -0.41 -18.53
CA ARG A 57 -3.28 -0.36 -18.64
C ARG A 57 -2.82 0.91 -19.38
N GLY A 58 -3.62 1.38 -20.33
CA GLY A 58 -3.28 2.48 -21.21
C GLY A 58 -2.08 2.16 -22.12
N GLU A 59 -1.59 3.18 -22.82
CA GLU A 59 -0.40 3.06 -23.65
C GLU A 59 0.85 2.96 -22.76
N GLN A 60 1.49 1.78 -22.77
CA GLN A 60 2.75 1.56 -22.09
C GLN A 60 3.77 1.00 -23.07
N PRO A 61 5.02 1.50 -23.07
CA PRO A 61 6.10 0.96 -23.90
C PRO A 61 6.22 -0.55 -23.67
N LEU A 62 6.18 -1.31 -24.76
CA LEU A 62 6.39 -2.75 -24.69
C LEU A 62 7.85 -3.04 -24.33
N LEU A 63 8.04 -4.08 -23.52
CA LEU A 63 9.36 -4.57 -23.19
C LEU A 63 10.04 -5.17 -24.43
N ARG A 64 11.19 -4.60 -24.83
CA ARG A 64 12.02 -5.16 -25.91
C ARG A 64 12.77 -6.40 -25.42
N ASP A 65 13.08 -7.32 -26.34
CA ASP A 65 13.73 -8.59 -25.99
C ASP A 65 15.12 -8.42 -25.36
N THR A 66 15.83 -7.32 -25.64
CA THR A 66 17.18 -7.03 -25.12
C THR A 66 17.19 -6.27 -23.79
N GLU A 67 16.02 -5.84 -23.28
CA GLU A 67 15.93 -5.02 -22.08
C GLU A 67 15.69 -5.88 -20.82
N ASN A 68 16.22 -5.41 -19.70
CA ASN A 68 15.95 -5.92 -18.35
C ASN A 68 16.26 -7.40 -18.19
N LEU A 69 17.39 -7.83 -18.74
CA LEU A 69 17.85 -9.21 -18.65
C LEU A 69 18.25 -9.61 -17.22
N HIS A 70 18.60 -8.65 -16.37
CA HIS A 70 19.12 -8.87 -15.02
C HIS A 70 18.31 -8.15 -13.92
N CYS A 71 17.09 -7.69 -14.22
CA CYS A 71 16.32 -6.82 -13.32
C CYS A 71 16.04 -7.47 -11.96
N ILE A 72 15.95 -8.80 -11.86
CA ILE A 72 15.74 -9.51 -10.59
C ILE A 72 17.05 -9.81 -9.89
N GLU A 73 18.03 -10.35 -10.61
CA GLU A 73 19.33 -10.75 -10.07
C GLU A 73 20.13 -9.55 -9.53
N GLN A 74 19.94 -8.38 -10.13
CA GLN A 74 20.67 -7.15 -9.80
C GLN A 74 19.72 -5.98 -9.46
N CYS A 75 18.50 -6.28 -8.99
CA CYS A 75 17.44 -5.28 -8.80
C CYS A 75 17.84 -4.08 -7.91
N GLY A 76 17.38 -2.89 -8.28
CA GLY A 76 17.59 -1.64 -7.55
C GLY A 76 17.15 -0.44 -8.39
N ILE A 77 17.59 0.76 -8.02
CA ILE A 77 17.47 1.97 -8.84
C ILE A 77 18.59 1.96 -9.89
N CYS A 78 18.49 1.06 -10.87
CA CYS A 78 19.41 0.95 -12.00
C CYS A 78 18.97 1.83 -13.19
N ASP A 79 19.81 1.91 -14.23
CA ASP A 79 19.52 2.72 -15.43
C ASP A 79 18.25 2.30 -16.18
N GLU A 80 17.80 1.06 -16.00
CA GLU A 80 16.55 0.55 -16.58
C GLU A 80 15.33 0.75 -15.67
N HIS A 81 15.52 1.33 -14.48
CA HIS A 81 14.44 1.68 -13.56
C HIS A 81 13.86 3.04 -13.97
N LEU A 82 12.58 3.05 -14.33
CA LEU A 82 11.90 4.16 -15.01
C LEU A 82 11.24 5.16 -14.07
N GLN A 83 11.32 4.97 -12.75
CA GLN A 83 10.69 5.86 -11.77
C GLN A 83 11.62 6.13 -10.59
N GLY A 84 11.55 7.33 -10.03
CA GLY A 84 12.27 7.67 -8.80
C GLY A 84 11.59 7.10 -7.56
N THR A 85 12.26 7.23 -6.41
CA THR A 85 11.69 6.78 -5.14
C THR A 85 10.67 7.77 -4.58
N CYS A 86 9.41 7.32 -4.48
CA CYS A 86 8.33 8.04 -3.83
C CYS A 86 8.31 7.71 -2.33
N CYS A 87 8.34 6.43 -2.00
CA CYS A 87 8.30 5.97 -0.61
C CYS A 87 9.46 5.01 -0.34
N VAL A 88 10.17 5.23 0.76
CA VAL A 88 11.14 4.28 1.29
C VAL A 88 10.54 3.61 2.52
N LEU A 89 10.32 2.30 2.44
CA LEU A 89 10.07 1.47 3.61
C LEU A 89 11.39 1.11 4.27
N TYR A 90 11.47 1.30 5.58
CA TYR A 90 12.62 0.89 6.38
C TYR A 90 12.18 0.10 7.61
N GLU A 91 12.67 -1.14 7.71
CA GLU A 91 12.35 -2.04 8.81
C GLU A 91 13.23 -1.74 10.04
N VAL A 92 12.64 -1.14 11.07
CA VAL A 92 13.38 -0.74 12.28
C VAL A 92 13.47 -1.84 13.33
N THR A 93 12.74 -2.94 13.15
CA THR A 93 12.79 -4.11 14.03
C THR A 93 12.17 -5.34 13.35
N ARG A 94 12.60 -6.54 13.74
CA ARG A 94 11.95 -7.81 13.34
C ARG A 94 10.96 -8.34 14.40
N ARG A 95 10.90 -7.71 15.58
CA ARG A 95 9.98 -8.11 16.66
C ARG A 95 8.56 -7.70 16.30
N CYS A 96 7.59 -8.57 16.56
CA CYS A 96 6.17 -8.29 16.40
C CYS A 96 5.39 -8.93 17.55
N ASN A 97 4.33 -8.26 18.02
CA ASN A 97 3.39 -8.77 19.00
C ASN A 97 2.19 -9.51 18.36
N LEU A 98 2.24 -9.82 17.07
CA LEU A 98 1.24 -10.61 16.34
C LEU A 98 1.90 -11.68 15.46
N ASN A 99 1.16 -12.75 15.17
CA ASN A 99 1.59 -13.84 14.28
C ASN A 99 0.64 -14.01 13.08
N CYS A 100 0.42 -12.93 12.33
CA CYS A 100 -0.55 -12.85 11.23
C CYS A 100 -0.37 -13.94 10.15
N ARG A 101 -1.47 -14.47 9.60
CA ARG A 101 -1.43 -15.52 8.56
C ARG A 101 -0.79 -15.06 7.25
N PHE A 102 -1.03 -13.81 6.86
CA PHE A 102 -0.41 -13.15 5.70
C PHE A 102 0.50 -12.01 6.20
N CYS A 103 1.82 -12.13 5.96
CA CYS A 103 2.79 -11.14 6.44
C CYS A 103 4.09 -11.15 5.63
N PHE A 104 4.55 -9.97 5.20
CA PHE A 104 5.83 -9.82 4.50
C PHE A 104 7.01 -9.55 5.41
N ALA A 105 6.79 -8.91 6.56
CA ALA A 105 7.87 -8.47 7.44
C ALA A 105 8.52 -9.61 8.23
N GLY A 106 7.84 -10.77 8.33
CA GLY A 106 8.29 -11.91 9.12
C GLY A 106 8.34 -11.60 10.62
N SER A 107 8.26 -12.63 11.47
CA SER A 107 8.41 -12.50 12.93
C SER A 107 9.56 -13.35 13.47
N GLU A 108 10.51 -13.68 12.60
CA GLU A 108 11.60 -14.60 12.90
C GLU A 108 12.90 -13.81 13.12
N GLY A 109 13.47 -13.96 14.31
CA GLY A 109 14.74 -13.39 14.72
C GLY A 109 14.62 -12.37 15.86
N VAL A 110 15.52 -12.48 16.84
CA VAL A 110 15.73 -11.53 17.96
C VAL A 110 16.64 -10.36 17.53
N GLU A 111 17.11 -10.36 16.27
CA GLU A 111 18.10 -9.42 15.80
C GLU A 111 17.56 -7.99 15.87
N THR A 112 18.14 -7.23 16.80
CA THR A 112 17.71 -5.88 17.11
C THR A 112 18.73 -4.92 16.52
N ILE A 113 18.38 -4.36 15.36
CA ILE A 113 19.13 -3.24 14.79
C ILE A 113 19.18 -2.09 15.82
N THR A 114 20.39 -1.59 16.08
CA THR A 114 20.61 -0.56 17.10
C THR A 114 20.06 0.78 16.65
N LEU A 115 19.72 1.65 17.60
CA LEU A 115 19.31 3.02 17.30
C LEU A 115 20.34 3.76 16.44
N GLU A 116 21.62 3.59 16.73
CA GLU A 116 22.69 4.26 16.00
C GLU A 116 22.81 3.77 14.55
N GLN A 117 22.61 2.47 14.31
CA GLN A 117 22.55 1.95 12.95
C GLN A 117 21.31 2.48 12.21
N ILE A 118 20.15 2.52 12.86
CA ILE A 118 18.93 3.12 12.29
C ILE A 118 19.16 4.58 11.90
N LYS A 119 19.74 5.38 12.78
CA LYS A 119 20.06 6.79 12.49
C LYS A 119 21.00 6.93 11.31
N LYS A 120 22.03 6.08 11.23
CA LYS A 120 22.98 6.05 10.11
C LYS A 120 22.28 5.72 8.79
N ASP A 121 21.42 4.72 8.79
CA ASP A 121 20.65 4.30 7.62
C ASP A 121 19.68 5.39 7.16
N ILE A 122 18.93 6.00 8.08
CA ILE A 122 18.04 7.13 7.79
C ILE A 122 18.80 8.31 7.19
N SER A 123 19.97 8.65 7.74
CA SER A 123 20.84 9.69 7.16
C SER A 123 21.29 9.34 5.74
N ALA A 124 21.65 8.08 5.50
CA ALA A 124 22.06 7.60 4.17
C ALA A 124 20.90 7.57 3.17
N ILE A 125 19.67 7.24 3.61
CA ILE A 125 18.46 7.33 2.78
C ILE A 125 18.21 8.79 2.40
N SER A 126 18.26 9.72 3.35
CA SER A 126 18.00 11.15 3.10
C SER A 126 18.94 11.75 2.05
N GLN A 127 20.20 11.33 2.06
CA GLN A 127 21.21 11.79 1.09
C GLN A 127 20.91 11.38 -0.36
N ARG A 128 20.02 10.40 -0.58
CA ARG A 128 19.61 9.93 -1.92
C ARG A 128 18.44 10.72 -2.51
N GLY A 129 17.93 11.69 -1.78
CA GLY A 129 16.81 12.53 -2.19
C GLY A 129 15.68 12.51 -1.17
N GLN A 130 14.74 13.43 -1.34
CA GLN A 130 13.57 13.50 -0.47
C GLN A 130 12.64 12.35 -0.84
N ALA A 131 12.37 11.45 0.10
CA ALA A 131 11.34 10.42 -0.01
C ALA A 131 10.34 10.58 1.14
N LEU A 132 9.18 9.93 1.04
CA LEU A 132 8.36 9.66 2.22
C LEU A 132 9.04 8.49 2.95
N LEU A 133 9.39 8.66 4.23
CA LEU A 133 9.97 7.57 5.02
C LEU A 133 8.85 6.83 5.74
N GLN A 134 8.67 5.55 5.39
CA GLN A 134 7.73 4.66 6.03
C GLN A 134 8.47 3.72 6.98
N LEU A 135 8.28 3.94 8.29
CA LEU A 135 8.84 3.08 9.33
C LEU A 135 7.99 1.82 9.47
N SER A 136 8.61 0.66 9.29
CA SER A 136 7.97 -0.66 9.31
C SER A 136 8.92 -1.68 9.96
N GLY A 137 8.83 -2.95 9.57
CA GLY A 137 9.46 -4.09 10.25
C GLY A 137 8.38 -5.06 10.70
N GLY A 138 8.61 -5.81 11.77
CA GLY A 138 7.57 -6.55 12.47
C GLY A 138 6.47 -5.60 12.97
N GLU A 139 6.59 -5.12 14.21
CA GLU A 139 5.78 -4.02 14.72
C GLU A 139 6.70 -2.92 15.27
N PRO A 140 6.82 -1.76 14.58
CA PRO A 140 7.74 -0.70 15.00
C PRO A 140 7.46 -0.19 16.42
N THR A 141 6.20 -0.21 16.86
CA THR A 141 5.82 0.26 18.21
C THR A 141 6.30 -0.64 19.34
N MET A 142 6.91 -1.79 19.04
CA MET A 142 7.65 -2.60 20.02
C MET A 142 8.96 -1.95 20.49
N ARG A 143 9.38 -0.83 19.87
CA ARG A 143 10.59 -0.09 20.22
C ARG A 143 10.29 1.11 21.11
N GLU A 144 10.88 1.15 22.30
CA GLU A 144 10.80 2.33 23.19
C GLU A 144 11.46 3.58 22.59
N ASP A 145 12.47 3.41 21.73
CA ASP A 145 13.22 4.51 21.11
C ASP A 145 12.61 5.00 19.78
N LEU A 146 11.44 4.52 19.36
CA LEU A 146 10.79 4.96 18.12
C LEU A 146 10.57 6.48 18.04
N PRO A 147 10.18 7.21 19.11
CA PRO A 147 10.11 8.67 19.06
C PRO A 147 11.46 9.32 18.71
N GLN A 148 12.58 8.73 19.14
CA GLN A 148 13.91 9.25 18.79
C GLN A 148 14.23 9.00 17.32
N ILE A 149 13.81 7.86 16.77
CA ILE A 149 13.94 7.52 15.34
C ILE A 149 13.15 8.53 14.48
N VAL A 150 11.90 8.81 14.85
CA VAL A 150 11.04 9.78 14.15
C VAL A 150 11.67 11.18 14.20
N ALA A 151 12.13 11.63 15.37
CA ALA A 151 12.77 12.93 15.53
C ALA A 151 14.05 13.05 14.68
N HIS A 152 14.86 11.99 14.64
CA HIS A 152 16.06 11.94 13.80
C HIS A 152 15.72 12.03 12.31
N ALA A 153 14.72 11.29 11.84
CA ALA A 153 14.25 11.39 10.46
C ALA A 153 13.81 12.83 10.10
N LYS A 154 13.08 13.51 10.99
CA LYS A 154 12.73 14.92 10.79
C LYS A 154 13.97 15.82 10.72
N ALA A 155 14.95 15.61 11.59
CA ALA A 155 16.21 16.35 11.57
C ALA A 155 17.01 16.12 10.28
N CYS A 156 16.93 14.93 9.68
CA CYS A 156 17.53 14.61 8.38
C CYS A 156 16.79 15.24 7.19
N GLY A 157 15.64 15.89 7.38
CA GLY A 157 14.90 16.59 6.33
C GLY A 157 13.72 15.84 5.73
N PHE A 158 13.30 14.70 6.30
CA PHE A 158 12.11 13.98 5.83
C PHE A 158 10.83 14.79 6.12
N LYS A 159 10.23 15.37 5.07
CA LYS A 159 8.96 16.11 5.19
C LYS A 159 7.84 15.25 5.79
N TYR A 160 7.72 14.01 5.33
CA TYR A 160 6.71 13.06 5.79
C TYR A 160 7.39 11.80 6.37
N VAL A 161 7.01 11.47 7.61
CA VAL A 161 7.41 10.22 8.28
C VAL A 161 6.12 9.48 8.62
N GLN A 162 5.93 8.33 7.99
CA GLN A 162 4.77 7.46 8.14
C GLN A 162 5.12 6.28 9.03
N LEU A 163 4.17 5.86 9.85
CA LEU A 163 4.31 4.66 10.69
C LEU A 163 3.37 3.57 10.18
N ASN A 164 3.91 2.44 9.72
CA ASN A 164 3.14 1.21 9.55
C ASN A 164 2.97 0.54 10.91
N SER A 165 1.73 0.31 11.35
CA SER A 165 1.49 -0.32 12.66
C SER A 165 0.20 -1.13 12.68
N ASN A 166 0.20 -2.19 13.50
CA ASN A 166 -1.00 -2.89 13.92
C ASN A 166 -1.86 -2.08 14.91
N GLY A 167 -1.38 -0.96 15.43
CA GLY A 167 -2.17 -0.03 16.23
C GLY A 167 -2.45 -0.46 17.68
N ILE A 168 -2.01 -1.65 18.13
CA ILE A 168 -2.28 -2.13 19.49
C ILE A 168 -1.71 -1.16 20.53
N ARG A 169 -0.40 -0.85 20.45
CA ARG A 169 0.23 0.10 21.39
C ARG A 169 -0.33 1.52 21.25
N LEU A 170 -0.78 1.91 20.05
CA LEU A 170 -1.40 3.23 19.84
C LEU A 170 -2.76 3.35 20.55
N ALA A 171 -3.44 2.23 20.76
CA ALA A 171 -4.66 2.15 21.56
C ALA A 171 -4.38 2.16 23.07
N GLU A 172 -3.35 1.44 23.50
CA GLU A 172 -3.09 1.14 24.92
C GLU A 172 -2.20 2.17 25.64
N ASP A 173 -1.30 2.85 24.91
CA ASP A 173 -0.29 3.74 25.46
C ASP A 173 -0.36 5.14 24.81
N GLU A 174 -1.30 5.95 25.31
CA GLU A 174 -1.53 7.31 24.79
C GLU A 174 -0.32 8.24 25.03
N ALA A 175 0.45 8.04 26.11
CA ALA A 175 1.66 8.82 26.39
C ALA A 175 2.75 8.57 25.33
N TYR A 176 2.92 7.31 24.92
CA TYR A 176 3.82 6.95 23.83
C TYR A 176 3.36 7.54 22.48
N LEU A 177 2.07 7.51 22.18
CA LEU A 177 1.53 8.18 20.99
C LEU A 177 1.77 9.70 21.03
N ALA A 178 1.59 10.35 22.18
CA ALA A 178 1.91 11.76 22.35
C ALA A 178 3.40 12.07 22.11
N ALA A 179 4.30 11.18 22.54
CA ALA A 179 5.72 11.29 22.27
C ALA A 179 6.03 11.17 20.76
N LEU A 180 5.36 10.27 20.03
CA LEU A 180 5.47 10.17 18.57
C LEU A 180 4.96 11.44 17.86
N ALA A 181 3.82 11.98 18.31
CA ALA A 181 3.28 13.24 17.78
C ALA A 181 4.27 14.39 17.98
N LYS A 182 4.84 14.51 19.18
CA LYS A 182 5.86 15.52 19.52
C LYS A 182 7.14 15.36 18.70
N ALA A 183 7.57 14.12 18.44
CA ALA A 183 8.70 13.81 17.59
C ALA A 183 8.47 14.18 16.10
N GLY A 184 7.21 14.43 15.72
CA GLY A 184 6.84 14.89 14.39
C GLY A 184 6.29 13.80 13.48
N LEU A 185 5.80 12.68 14.02
CA LEU A 185 5.13 11.66 13.20
C LEU A 185 4.02 12.30 12.35
N SER A 186 4.00 12.02 11.04
CA SER A 186 3.08 12.68 10.11
C SER A 186 1.70 12.02 10.08
N PHE A 187 1.66 10.70 9.96
CA PHE A 187 0.43 9.90 9.92
C PHE A 187 0.73 8.41 10.14
N VAL A 188 -0.30 7.65 10.49
CA VAL A 188 -0.26 6.21 10.70
C VAL A 188 -0.92 5.50 9.53
N PHE A 189 -0.20 4.53 8.99
CA PHE A 189 -0.72 3.52 8.06
C PHE A 189 -1.12 2.30 8.90
N MET A 190 -2.39 2.24 9.27
CA MET A 190 -2.87 1.30 10.28
C MET A 190 -3.45 0.05 9.63
N GLN A 191 -2.93 -1.12 9.99
CA GLN A 191 -3.56 -2.39 9.61
C GLN A 191 -5.02 -2.42 10.12
N PHE A 192 -5.96 -2.59 9.20
CA PHE A 192 -7.40 -2.57 9.48
C PHE A 192 -8.12 -3.42 8.43
N ASP A 193 -8.42 -4.68 8.74
CA ASP A 193 -8.91 -5.62 7.72
C ASP A 193 -10.43 -5.66 7.57
N GLY A 194 -11.20 -5.10 8.50
CA GLY A 194 -12.65 -5.19 8.49
C GLY A 194 -13.30 -4.53 9.69
N THR A 195 -14.62 -4.64 9.76
CA THR A 195 -15.46 -3.96 10.76
C THR A 195 -16.00 -4.90 11.84
N ASN A 196 -15.48 -6.13 11.93
CA ASN A 196 -15.85 -7.12 12.93
C ASN A 196 -14.65 -8.02 13.28
N ASP A 197 -14.69 -8.66 14.46
CA ASP A 197 -13.58 -9.47 14.98
C ASP A 197 -13.39 -10.82 14.28
N GLU A 198 -14.39 -11.36 13.59
CA GLU A 198 -14.25 -12.61 12.84
C GLU A 198 -13.16 -12.47 11.76
N ILE A 199 -13.14 -11.35 11.06
CA ILE A 199 -12.12 -11.02 10.06
C ILE A 199 -10.72 -10.99 10.70
N TYR A 200 -10.56 -10.35 11.86
CA TYR A 200 -9.26 -10.26 12.54
C TYR A 200 -8.80 -11.60 13.09
N LEU A 201 -9.70 -12.43 13.63
CA LEU A 201 -9.39 -13.79 14.07
C LEU A 201 -8.88 -14.64 12.90
N GLN A 202 -9.49 -14.52 11.72
CA GLN A 202 -9.07 -15.26 10.53
C GLN A 202 -7.73 -14.78 9.97
N LEU A 203 -7.44 -13.47 9.94
CA LEU A 203 -6.24 -12.92 9.29
C LEU A 203 -5.06 -12.68 10.24
N ARG A 204 -5.35 -12.28 11.48
CA ARG A 204 -4.37 -11.82 12.48
C ARG A 204 -4.28 -12.75 13.69
N GLY A 205 -5.30 -13.59 13.92
CA GLY A 205 -5.33 -14.58 15.00
C GLY A 205 -5.88 -14.06 16.32
N GLU A 206 -6.33 -12.81 16.38
CA GLU A 206 -6.80 -12.14 17.58
C GLU A 206 -8.01 -11.23 17.28
N SER A 207 -8.83 -10.96 18.30
CA SER A 207 -9.87 -9.93 18.27
C SER A 207 -9.23 -8.56 18.46
N LEU A 208 -9.33 -7.70 17.44
CA LEU A 208 -8.58 -6.45 17.37
C LEU A 208 -9.45 -5.22 17.07
N PHE A 209 -10.74 -5.39 16.77
CA PHE A 209 -11.57 -4.30 16.28
C PHE A 209 -11.70 -3.16 17.30
N GLN A 210 -11.91 -3.48 18.58
CA GLN A 210 -11.97 -2.48 19.65
C GLN A 210 -10.66 -1.70 19.82
N GLN A 211 -9.52 -2.38 19.70
CA GLN A 211 -8.21 -1.75 19.70
C GLN A 211 -8.06 -0.81 18.51
N LYS A 212 -8.59 -1.15 17.32
CA LYS A 212 -8.59 -0.22 16.18
C LYS A 212 -9.39 1.05 16.45
N LEU A 213 -10.58 0.92 17.03
CA LEU A 213 -11.40 2.07 17.40
C LEU A 213 -10.64 2.98 18.36
N LYS A 214 -10.03 2.40 19.38
CA LYS A 214 -9.30 3.16 20.39
C LYS A 214 -8.04 3.82 19.83
N ALA A 215 -7.30 3.14 18.96
CA ALA A 215 -6.15 3.70 18.26
C ALA A 215 -6.55 4.92 17.40
N ILE A 216 -7.65 4.82 16.65
CA ILE A 216 -8.18 5.94 15.84
C ILE A 216 -8.56 7.13 16.71
N GLU A 217 -9.27 6.88 17.83
CA GLU A 217 -9.64 7.92 18.80
C GLU A 217 -8.39 8.64 19.33
N ASN A 218 -7.40 7.89 19.80
CA ASN A 218 -6.17 8.44 20.35
C ASN A 218 -5.37 9.21 19.29
N CYS A 219 -5.20 8.65 18.08
CA CYS A 219 -4.57 9.37 16.96
C CYS A 219 -5.30 10.67 16.63
N GLY A 220 -6.64 10.65 16.68
CA GLY A 220 -7.50 11.83 16.53
C GLY A 220 -7.17 12.94 17.53
N LYS A 221 -7.07 12.62 18.82
CA LYS A 221 -6.72 13.56 19.90
C LYS A 221 -5.37 14.23 19.70
N HIS A 222 -4.39 13.45 19.22
CA HIS A 222 -3.02 13.94 18.98
C HIS A 222 -2.81 14.51 17.56
N LYS A 223 -3.90 14.73 16.80
CA LYS A 223 -3.89 15.24 15.42
C LYS A 223 -2.96 14.44 14.48
N ILE A 224 -2.89 13.13 14.70
CA ILE A 224 -2.22 12.19 13.80
C ILE A 224 -3.28 11.60 12.88
N GLY A 225 -3.14 11.82 11.57
CA GLY A 225 -4.03 11.23 10.58
C GLY A 225 -3.83 9.71 10.46
N VAL A 226 -4.91 8.98 10.23
CA VAL A 226 -4.90 7.53 10.07
C VAL A 226 -5.39 7.15 8.67
N THR A 227 -4.61 6.35 7.96
CA THR A 227 -5.05 5.67 6.74
C THR A 227 -5.28 4.20 7.08
N LEU A 228 -6.48 3.69 6.80
CA LEU A 228 -6.83 2.29 7.06
C LEU A 228 -6.28 1.39 5.96
N VAL A 229 -5.66 0.28 6.33
CA VAL A 229 -4.94 -0.60 5.41
C VAL A 229 -5.45 -2.04 5.56
N PRO A 230 -6.50 -2.41 4.82
CA PRO A 230 -6.98 -3.79 4.75
C PRO A 230 -6.13 -4.63 3.78
N THR A 231 -5.74 -5.82 4.23
CA THR A 231 -5.33 -6.90 3.32
C THR A 231 -6.59 -7.66 2.87
N LEU A 232 -6.96 -7.60 1.59
CA LEU A 232 -8.16 -8.26 1.08
C LEU A 232 -7.88 -9.71 0.69
N VAL A 233 -8.56 -10.64 1.36
CA VAL A 233 -8.47 -12.08 1.14
C VAL A 233 -9.86 -12.61 0.76
N PRO A 234 -10.00 -13.28 -0.41
CA PRO A 234 -11.26 -13.90 -0.82
C PRO A 234 -11.83 -14.83 0.25
N GLY A 235 -13.15 -14.77 0.45
CA GLY A 235 -13.85 -15.58 1.45
C GLY A 235 -13.66 -15.12 2.90
N VAL A 236 -12.90 -14.04 3.16
CA VAL A 236 -12.69 -13.50 4.51
C VAL A 236 -13.28 -12.10 4.64
N ASN A 237 -12.80 -11.13 3.85
CA ASN A 237 -13.18 -9.72 3.98
C ASN A 237 -13.46 -9.00 2.66
N THR A 238 -13.45 -9.70 1.53
CA THR A 238 -13.78 -9.10 0.23
C THR A 238 -15.22 -8.60 0.15
N ASP A 239 -16.12 -9.09 1.01
CA ASP A 239 -17.51 -8.61 1.11
C ASP A 239 -17.68 -7.44 2.10
N ASP A 240 -16.61 -7.04 2.81
CA ASP A 240 -16.63 -5.94 3.79
C ASP A 240 -16.07 -4.61 3.25
N ILE A 241 -15.65 -4.57 1.97
CA ILE A 241 -15.02 -3.40 1.33
C ILE A 241 -15.88 -2.14 1.49
N GLY A 242 -17.18 -2.24 1.22
CA GLY A 242 -18.11 -1.10 1.36
C GLY A 242 -18.27 -0.64 2.81
N ASN A 243 -18.26 -1.56 3.77
CA ASN A 243 -18.36 -1.24 5.20
C ASN A 243 -17.09 -0.55 5.70
N ILE A 244 -15.91 -1.01 5.27
CA ILE A 244 -14.63 -0.37 5.59
C ILE A 244 -14.62 1.08 5.09
N ILE A 245 -15.10 1.34 3.87
CA ILE A 245 -15.17 2.71 3.32
C ILE A 245 -16.13 3.59 4.14
N ARG A 246 -17.33 3.10 4.43
CA ARG A 246 -18.31 3.83 5.25
C ARG A 246 -17.79 4.11 6.65
N PHE A 247 -17.17 3.11 7.28
CA PHE A 247 -16.52 3.24 8.59
C PHE A 247 -15.43 4.31 8.56
N ALA A 248 -14.56 4.29 7.54
CA ALA A 248 -13.50 5.28 7.39
C ALA A 248 -14.05 6.71 7.20
N ALA A 249 -15.10 6.88 6.38
CA ALA A 249 -15.75 8.18 6.19
C ALA A 249 -16.42 8.69 7.48
N ALA A 250 -17.08 7.79 8.24
CA ALA A 250 -17.70 8.13 9.52
C ALA A 250 -16.70 8.58 10.59
N ASN A 251 -15.44 8.14 10.50
CA ASN A 251 -14.37 8.49 11.44
C ASN A 251 -13.45 9.61 10.92
N SER A 252 -13.83 10.31 9.84
CA SER A 252 -13.16 11.53 9.40
C SER A 252 -13.43 12.68 10.40
N PRO A 253 -12.46 13.57 10.70
CA PRO A 253 -11.16 13.76 10.04
C PRO A 253 -10.01 12.95 10.65
N ALA A 254 -10.23 12.13 11.68
CA ALA A 254 -9.16 11.29 12.25
C ALA A 254 -8.67 10.25 11.21
N VAL A 255 -9.63 9.60 10.53
CA VAL A 255 -9.35 8.76 9.36
C VAL A 255 -9.34 9.61 8.09
N ARG A 256 -8.26 9.50 7.32
CA ARG A 256 -7.99 10.27 6.10
C ARG A 256 -8.14 9.46 4.81
N GLY A 257 -8.41 8.17 4.92
CA GLY A 257 -8.63 7.34 3.75
C GLY A 257 -8.49 5.85 4.01
N VAL A 258 -8.68 5.09 2.94
CA VAL A 258 -8.45 3.64 2.88
C VAL A 258 -7.43 3.35 1.79
N HIS A 259 -6.47 2.48 2.11
CA HIS A 259 -5.51 1.94 1.17
C HIS A 259 -5.63 0.42 1.11
N PHE A 260 -6.39 -0.07 0.13
CA PHE A 260 -6.63 -1.50 -0.04
C PHE A 260 -5.41 -2.22 -0.59
N GLN A 261 -5.13 -3.40 -0.04
CA GLN A 261 -4.06 -4.26 -0.53
C GLN A 261 -4.64 -5.64 -0.80
N PRO A 262 -5.02 -5.96 -2.06
CA PRO A 262 -5.31 -7.33 -2.42
C PRO A 262 -4.16 -8.26 -2.01
N VAL A 263 -4.50 -9.44 -1.48
CA VAL A 263 -3.52 -10.39 -0.96
C VAL A 263 -2.47 -10.73 -2.01
N ALA A 264 -1.21 -10.76 -1.55
CA ALA A 264 -0.07 -11.24 -2.32
C ALA A 264 0.68 -12.30 -1.52
N TYR A 265 1.24 -13.29 -2.21
CA TYR A 265 1.78 -14.50 -1.59
C TYR A 265 3.31 -14.44 -1.53
N PHE A 266 3.80 -13.56 -0.66
CA PHE A 266 5.20 -13.47 -0.28
C PHE A 266 5.36 -13.39 1.24
N GLY A 267 6.54 -13.75 1.73
CA GLY A 267 6.78 -13.90 3.16
C GLY A 267 6.01 -15.09 3.73
N ARG A 268 5.22 -14.84 4.78
CA ARG A 268 4.38 -15.85 5.41
C ARG A 268 2.98 -15.80 4.82
N TYR A 269 2.53 -16.96 4.35
CA TYR A 269 1.18 -17.23 3.88
C TYR A 269 0.85 -18.72 4.13
N PRO A 270 -0.42 -19.09 4.33
CA PRO A 270 -0.77 -20.40 4.90
C PRO A 270 -0.74 -21.58 3.91
N PHE A 271 -0.81 -21.34 2.61
CA PHE A 271 -0.87 -22.40 1.58
C PHE A 271 -0.44 -21.87 0.21
N VAL A 272 -0.07 -22.78 -0.70
CA VAL A 272 0.24 -22.43 -2.09
C VAL A 272 -1.03 -21.95 -2.81
N PRO A 273 -1.06 -20.72 -3.36
CA PRO A 273 -2.28 -20.14 -3.91
C PRO A 273 -2.66 -20.73 -5.28
N GLY A 274 -3.94 -21.07 -5.43
CA GLY A 274 -4.59 -21.24 -6.72
C GLY A 274 -5.05 -19.91 -7.32
N ASN A 275 -5.77 -19.99 -8.44
CA ASN A 275 -6.37 -18.80 -9.05
C ASN A 275 -7.56 -18.27 -8.23
N ASP A 276 -8.33 -19.12 -7.55
CA ASP A 276 -9.53 -18.70 -6.80
C ASP A 276 -9.19 -18.00 -5.48
N ASP A 277 -7.99 -18.24 -4.95
CA ASP A 277 -7.49 -17.56 -3.75
C ASP A 277 -7.09 -16.10 -4.03
N ARG A 278 -6.99 -15.71 -5.30
CA ARG A 278 -6.51 -14.38 -5.71
C ARG A 278 -7.65 -13.40 -5.85
N TYR A 279 -7.44 -12.21 -5.30
CA TYR A 279 -8.29 -11.05 -5.53
C TYR A 279 -7.57 -10.05 -6.45
N THR A 280 -8.07 -9.84 -7.66
CA THR A 280 -7.41 -8.96 -8.64
C THR A 280 -7.83 -7.51 -8.46
N LEU A 281 -6.99 -6.57 -8.94
CA LEU A 281 -7.22 -5.13 -8.80
C LEU A 281 -8.58 -4.70 -9.39
N ASP A 282 -8.98 -5.34 -10.48
CA ASP A 282 -10.20 -5.04 -11.21
C ASP A 282 -11.46 -5.60 -10.55
N GLN A 283 -11.36 -6.71 -9.81
CA GLN A 283 -12.43 -7.14 -8.92
C GLN A 283 -12.70 -6.07 -7.85
N LEU A 284 -11.66 -5.47 -7.29
CA LEU A 284 -11.80 -4.38 -6.34
C LEU A 284 -12.47 -3.14 -6.97
N LEU A 285 -12.10 -2.78 -8.20
CA LEU A 285 -12.72 -1.66 -8.94
C LEU A 285 -14.24 -1.84 -9.17
N ILE A 286 -14.71 -3.07 -9.31
CA ILE A 286 -16.15 -3.40 -9.40
C ILE A 286 -16.79 -3.51 -8.01
N ALA A 287 -16.08 -4.08 -7.03
CA ALA A 287 -16.63 -4.30 -5.69
C ALA A 287 -16.92 -2.99 -4.95
N ILE A 288 -16.07 -1.97 -5.12
CA ILE A 288 -16.25 -0.66 -4.48
C ILE A 288 -17.63 -0.04 -4.82
N PRO A 289 -17.98 0.25 -6.09
CA PRO A 289 -19.27 0.85 -6.41
C PRO A 289 -20.45 -0.05 -6.01
N LYS A 290 -20.31 -1.37 -6.20
CA LYS A 290 -21.35 -2.34 -5.83
C LYS A 290 -21.65 -2.32 -4.33
N GLN A 291 -20.63 -2.43 -3.48
CA GLN A 291 -20.81 -2.54 -2.02
C GLN A 291 -21.02 -1.19 -1.34
N THR A 292 -20.57 -0.09 -1.95
CA THR A 292 -20.85 1.26 -1.45
C THR A 292 -22.25 1.76 -1.82
N GLY A 293 -23.00 1.03 -2.66
CA GLY A 293 -24.30 1.47 -3.14
C GLY A 293 -24.20 2.71 -4.04
N GLY A 294 -23.07 2.89 -4.72
CA GLY A 294 -22.82 4.01 -5.61
C GLY A 294 -22.27 5.29 -4.95
N LEU A 295 -21.92 5.27 -3.66
CA LEU A 295 -21.21 6.42 -3.03
C LEU A 295 -19.86 6.71 -3.70
N ILE A 296 -19.24 5.70 -4.29
CA ILE A 296 -18.06 5.82 -5.14
C ILE A 296 -18.37 5.11 -6.44
N GLN A 297 -18.13 5.77 -7.58
CA GLN A 297 -18.25 5.18 -8.90
C GLN A 297 -16.89 4.72 -9.42
N THR A 298 -16.86 3.76 -10.35
CA THR A 298 -15.60 3.36 -11.01
C THR A 298 -14.92 4.54 -11.71
N ALA A 299 -15.70 5.47 -12.25
CA ALA A 299 -15.18 6.69 -12.89
C ALA A 299 -14.47 7.66 -11.92
N ASP A 300 -14.68 7.51 -10.61
CA ASP A 300 -13.99 8.29 -9.58
C ASP A 300 -12.61 7.69 -9.22
N LEU A 301 -12.28 6.52 -9.78
CA LEU A 301 -11.05 5.78 -9.53
C LEU A 301 -10.19 5.76 -10.79
N ALA A 302 -9.00 6.34 -10.71
CA ALA A 302 -8.04 6.39 -11.80
C ALA A 302 -6.85 5.45 -11.55
N PRO A 303 -6.23 4.86 -12.58
CA PRO A 303 -5.03 4.04 -12.43
C PRO A 303 -3.90 4.80 -11.71
N SER A 304 -2.94 4.09 -11.11
CA SER A 304 -1.73 4.74 -10.58
C SER A 304 -0.97 5.44 -11.71
N HIS A 305 -0.50 6.66 -11.44
CA HIS A 305 0.27 7.48 -12.40
C HIS A 305 1.74 7.63 -11.99
N CYS A 306 2.06 7.34 -10.72
CA CYS A 306 3.44 7.29 -10.23
C CYS A 306 4.04 5.91 -10.48
N ASP A 307 3.29 4.86 -10.17
CA ASP A 307 3.65 3.48 -10.49
C ASP A 307 3.04 3.03 -11.82
N HIS A 308 3.27 1.77 -12.19
CA HIS A 308 2.56 1.17 -13.30
C HIS A 308 1.02 1.13 -13.04
N PRO A 309 0.14 1.38 -14.04
CA PRO A 309 -1.32 1.37 -13.87
C PRO A 309 -1.93 0.09 -13.27
N LEU A 310 -1.26 -1.04 -13.48
CA LEU A 310 -1.63 -2.34 -12.88
C LEU A 310 -1.18 -2.51 -11.42
N CYS A 311 -0.40 -1.58 -10.87
CA CYS A 311 -0.02 -1.63 -9.46
C CYS A 311 -1.13 -1.13 -8.53
N GLY A 312 -2.07 -0.32 -9.00
CA GLY A 312 -3.08 0.26 -8.13
C GLY A 312 -3.95 1.31 -8.79
N PHE A 313 -4.81 1.93 -7.99
CA PHE A 313 -5.63 3.08 -8.36
C PHE A 313 -5.63 4.13 -7.25
N HIS A 314 -6.09 5.32 -7.58
CA HIS A 314 -6.37 6.38 -6.63
C HIS A 314 -7.73 7.04 -6.91
N GLY A 315 -8.39 7.44 -5.83
CA GLY A 315 -9.61 8.24 -5.83
C GLY A 315 -9.52 9.30 -4.73
N SER A 316 -10.05 10.49 -5.04
CA SER A 316 -9.96 11.68 -4.19
C SER A 316 -11.35 12.16 -3.84
N PHE A 317 -11.61 12.36 -2.56
CA PHE A 317 -12.94 12.74 -2.07
C PHE A 317 -12.85 13.79 -0.98
N ILE A 318 -13.97 14.45 -0.73
CA ILE A 318 -14.24 15.20 0.50
C ILE A 318 -15.32 14.44 1.26
N VAL A 319 -15.09 14.18 2.55
CA VAL A 319 -16.16 13.67 3.43
C VAL A 319 -17.10 14.82 3.77
N MET A 320 -18.39 14.69 3.45
CA MET A 320 -19.44 15.65 3.76
C MET A 320 -19.95 15.47 5.20
N SER A 321 -20.76 16.41 5.70
CA SER A 321 -21.22 16.40 7.10
C SER A 321 -22.17 15.24 7.41
N ASP A 322 -22.82 14.68 6.37
CA ASP A 322 -23.62 13.45 6.43
C ASP A 322 -22.79 12.18 6.18
N HIS A 323 -21.45 12.30 6.22
CA HIS A 323 -20.48 11.26 5.93
C HIS A 323 -20.51 10.71 4.49
N THR A 324 -21.21 11.36 3.56
CA THR A 324 -21.13 11.03 2.13
C THR A 324 -19.79 11.46 1.55
N LEU A 325 -19.37 10.82 0.46
CA LEU A 325 -18.12 11.12 -0.23
C LEU A 325 -18.43 11.90 -1.50
N LYS A 326 -17.92 13.12 -1.62
CA LYS A 326 -17.97 13.88 -2.87
C LYS A 326 -16.65 13.76 -3.61
N PRO A 327 -16.62 13.26 -4.86
CA PRO A 327 -15.39 13.18 -5.62
C PRO A 327 -14.83 14.58 -5.89
N LEU A 328 -13.53 14.72 -5.67
CA LEU A 328 -12.77 15.89 -6.08
C LEU A 328 -12.43 15.71 -7.56
N THR A 329 -13.33 16.13 -8.44
CA THR A 329 -13.11 16.04 -9.89
C THR A 329 -11.92 16.90 -10.32
N ALA A 330 -10.91 16.23 -10.86
CA ALA A 330 -10.15 16.69 -12.02
C ALA A 330 -9.68 15.46 -12.80
N THR A 331 -10.62 14.70 -13.39
CA THR A 331 -10.33 13.61 -14.34
C THR A 331 -10.90 13.93 -15.72
N ALA A 332 -10.59 15.12 -16.24
CA ALA A 332 -10.04 15.10 -17.58
C ALA A 332 -8.57 14.68 -17.42
N HIS A 333 -7.96 14.06 -18.42
CA HIS A 333 -6.54 14.24 -18.81
C HIS A 333 -5.90 12.95 -19.34
N CYS A 334 -5.44 13.09 -20.59
CA CYS A 334 -4.56 12.29 -21.43
C CYS A 334 -3.81 11.15 -20.70
N GLY A 335 -3.87 9.93 -21.23
CA GLY A 335 -3.03 8.78 -20.81
C GLY A 335 -1.51 8.95 -21.05
N CYS A 336 -1.06 10.20 -21.09
CA CYS A 336 0.22 10.70 -21.56
C CYS A 336 1.06 11.28 -20.41
N CYS A 337 0.44 11.55 -19.25
CA CYS A 337 1.05 12.28 -18.14
C CYS A 337 1.34 11.33 -16.96
N THR A 338 2.56 10.82 -16.88
CA THR A 338 3.08 10.14 -15.69
C THR A 338 3.37 11.16 -14.59
N ALA A 339 2.93 10.89 -13.36
CA ALA A 339 3.26 11.72 -12.20
C ALA A 339 4.66 11.37 -11.69
N THR A 340 5.48 12.36 -11.37
CA THR A 340 6.79 12.12 -10.76
C THR A 340 6.62 11.60 -9.33
N ALA A 341 7.62 10.86 -8.83
CA ALA A 341 7.67 10.46 -7.43
C ALA A 341 7.46 11.64 -6.46
N GLU A 342 8.02 12.81 -6.78
CA GLU A 342 7.86 14.01 -5.97
C GLU A 342 6.42 14.53 -5.91
N GLN A 343 5.76 14.65 -7.07
CA GLN A 343 4.35 15.06 -7.15
C GLN A 343 3.46 14.13 -6.35
N ASN A 344 3.68 12.81 -6.45
CA ASN A 344 2.89 11.82 -5.72
C ASN A 344 3.12 11.89 -4.21
N ARG A 345 4.38 12.06 -3.75
CA ARG A 345 4.69 12.24 -2.33
C ARG A 345 3.97 13.44 -1.73
N GLU A 346 3.98 14.57 -2.43
CA GLU A 346 3.33 15.80 -1.96
C GLU A 346 1.81 15.66 -1.91
N TYR A 347 1.24 15.02 -2.93
CA TYR A 347 -0.18 14.69 -2.96
C TYR A 347 -0.60 13.78 -1.79
N VAL A 348 0.16 12.72 -1.51
CA VAL A 348 -0.12 11.78 -0.42
C VAL A 348 0.02 12.48 0.94
N GLY A 349 1.17 13.14 1.14
CA GLY A 349 1.49 13.77 2.42
C GLY A 349 0.53 14.88 2.79
N SER A 350 0.16 15.75 1.84
CA SER A 350 -0.77 16.86 2.08
C SER A 350 -2.21 16.43 2.41
N ARG A 351 -2.60 15.19 2.08
CA ARG A 351 -3.95 14.68 2.32
C ARG A 351 -4.08 13.80 3.54
N TRP A 352 -3.01 13.11 3.92
CA TRP A 352 -3.00 12.23 5.09
C TRP A 352 -2.49 12.91 6.35
N GLN A 353 -1.64 13.93 6.23
CA GLN A 353 -1.23 14.72 7.38
C GLN A 353 -2.36 15.68 7.80
N ARG A 354 -2.66 15.72 9.10
CA ARG A 354 -3.60 16.70 9.67
C ARG A 354 -2.88 17.99 10.02
N ASP A 355 -3.58 19.11 9.86
CA ASP A 355 -3.04 20.41 10.24
C ASP A 355 -3.00 20.54 11.77
N LYS A 356 -1.84 20.91 12.32
CA LYS A 356 -1.68 21.12 13.78
C LYS A 356 -2.60 22.22 14.31
N CYS A 357 -2.97 23.17 13.45
CA CYS A 357 -3.84 24.30 13.75
C CYS A 357 -5.32 24.03 13.42
N GLU A 358 -5.74 22.78 13.14
CA GLU A 358 -7.17 22.47 12.98
C GLU A 358 -7.94 22.90 14.24
N PRO A 359 -9.03 23.69 14.10
CA PRO A 359 -9.88 24.05 15.22
C PRO A 359 -10.55 22.80 15.80
N GLU A 360 -10.66 22.73 17.13
CA GLU A 360 -11.19 21.57 17.86
C GLU A 360 -12.71 21.37 17.67
N ASN A 361 -13.40 22.41 17.20
CA ASN A 361 -14.84 22.39 16.94
C ASN A 361 -15.13 22.39 15.44
N GLU A 362 -16.18 21.66 15.03
CA GLU A 362 -16.80 21.87 13.72
C GLU A 362 -17.09 23.37 13.56
N ILE A 363 -16.65 23.95 12.44
CA ILE A 363 -17.11 25.28 12.05
C ILE A 363 -18.59 25.11 11.71
N VAL A 364 -19.46 25.33 12.70
CA VAL A 364 -20.90 25.51 12.50
C VAL A 364 -21.02 26.77 11.65
N LEU A 365 -21.38 26.59 10.38
CA LEU A 365 -21.59 27.67 9.44
C LEU A 365 -22.85 28.45 9.86
N HIS A 366 -22.67 29.42 10.76
CA HIS A 366 -23.65 30.48 10.91
C HIS A 366 -23.61 31.35 9.64
N GLY A 367 -24.79 31.50 9.02
CA GLY A 367 -24.95 32.05 7.67
C GLY A 367 -24.13 33.31 7.41
N GLY A 368 -23.30 33.25 6.36
CA GLY A 368 -22.54 34.40 5.89
C GLY A 368 -21.30 34.08 5.04
N SER A 369 -20.69 32.90 5.17
CA SER A 369 -19.55 32.54 4.29
C SER A 369 -20.06 32.04 2.94
N THR A 370 -19.43 32.53 1.88
CA THR A 370 -19.71 32.05 0.51
C THR A 370 -19.46 30.54 0.47
N SER A 371 -20.36 29.79 -0.19
CA SER A 371 -20.33 28.31 -0.25
C SER A 371 -18.97 27.73 -0.65
N PHE A 372 -18.14 28.51 -1.35
CA PHE A 372 -16.81 28.16 -1.79
C PHE A 372 -15.75 28.18 -0.67
N GLU A 373 -15.72 29.18 0.21
CA GLU A 373 -14.77 29.22 1.33
C GLU A 373 -15.02 28.10 2.34
N ALA A 374 -16.30 27.82 2.60
CA ALA A 374 -16.72 26.67 3.40
C ALA A 374 -16.27 25.34 2.78
N PHE A 375 -16.38 25.21 1.45
CA PHE A 375 -15.91 24.03 0.72
C PHE A 375 -14.38 23.87 0.79
N ILE A 376 -13.61 24.93 0.60
CA ILE A 376 -12.14 24.89 0.67
C ILE A 376 -11.66 24.56 2.09
N SER A 377 -12.28 25.14 3.12
CA SER A 377 -11.95 24.83 4.52
C SER A 377 -12.23 23.36 4.86
N ARG A 378 -13.37 22.83 4.40
CA ARG A 378 -13.71 21.41 4.54
C ARG A 378 -12.76 20.50 3.75
N ALA A 379 -12.37 20.89 2.55
CA ALA A 379 -11.43 20.11 1.73
C ALA A 379 -10.06 19.95 2.40
N ARG A 380 -9.59 20.92 3.19
CA ARG A 380 -8.31 20.82 3.91
C ARG A 380 -8.37 19.81 5.08
N SER A 381 -9.42 19.88 5.88
CA SER A 381 -9.60 19.05 7.08
C SER A 381 -10.18 17.67 6.80
N HIS A 382 -11.00 17.53 5.75
CA HIS A 382 -11.77 16.31 5.41
C HIS A 382 -11.42 15.77 4.01
N ALA A 383 -10.24 16.10 3.49
CA ALA A 383 -9.69 15.39 2.33
C ALA A 383 -9.59 13.90 2.67
N PHE A 384 -10.11 13.09 1.76
CA PHE A 384 -10.23 11.65 1.93
C PHE A 384 -9.77 10.94 0.67
N THR A 385 -9.04 9.83 0.82
CA THR A 385 -8.56 9.06 -0.33
C THR A 385 -9.02 7.61 -0.27
N VAL A 386 -9.42 7.07 -1.41
CA VAL A 386 -9.58 5.62 -1.59
C VAL A 386 -8.54 5.18 -2.60
N THR A 387 -7.58 4.39 -2.15
CA THR A 387 -6.44 3.96 -2.96
C THR A 387 -6.27 2.46 -2.85
N ALA A 388 -5.52 1.86 -3.77
CA ALA A 388 -5.14 0.47 -3.67
C ALA A 388 -3.72 0.23 -4.18
N MET A 389 -3.07 -0.79 -3.64
CA MET A 389 -1.84 -1.35 -4.19
C MET A 389 -1.93 -2.88 -4.25
N ALA A 390 -1.94 -3.42 -5.47
CA ALA A 390 -1.91 -4.85 -5.72
C ALA A 390 -0.45 -5.30 -5.85
N PHE A 391 0.16 -5.80 -4.79
CA PHE A 391 1.55 -6.26 -4.84
C PHE A 391 1.75 -7.49 -5.74
N GLN A 392 3.00 -7.81 -6.04
CA GLN A 392 3.38 -8.92 -6.91
C GLN A 392 4.12 -9.99 -6.12
N ASP A 393 3.76 -11.24 -6.36
CA ASP A 393 4.45 -12.43 -5.86
C ASP A 393 5.18 -13.15 -7.02
N CYS A 394 5.80 -14.30 -6.72
CA CYS A 394 6.55 -15.06 -7.72
C CYS A 394 5.69 -15.59 -8.88
N TYR A 395 4.36 -15.61 -8.75
CA TYR A 395 3.42 -15.98 -9.81
C TYR A 395 2.96 -14.78 -10.65
N THR A 396 2.80 -13.61 -10.03
CA THR A 396 2.23 -12.39 -10.64
C THR A 396 3.27 -11.32 -10.99
N LEU A 397 4.55 -11.58 -10.71
CA LEU A 397 5.63 -10.68 -11.07
C LEU A 397 5.64 -10.38 -12.56
N ASP A 398 5.87 -9.11 -12.88
CA ASP A 398 5.88 -8.55 -14.22
C ASP A 398 6.88 -7.40 -14.18
N ILE A 399 7.95 -7.53 -14.95
CA ILE A 399 9.07 -6.58 -14.91
C ILE A 399 8.66 -5.19 -15.42
N GLU A 400 7.62 -5.07 -16.25
CA GLU A 400 7.07 -3.77 -16.65
C GLU A 400 6.52 -2.98 -15.45
N ARG A 401 5.93 -3.70 -14.49
CA ARG A 401 5.46 -3.10 -13.23
C ARG A 401 6.63 -2.79 -12.30
N LEU A 402 7.57 -3.73 -12.18
CA LEU A 402 8.71 -3.62 -11.27
C LEU A 402 9.62 -2.44 -11.60
N ARG A 403 9.91 -2.20 -12.89
CA ARG A 403 10.74 -1.08 -13.32
C ARG A 403 10.13 0.30 -13.06
N ARG A 404 8.83 0.36 -12.76
CA ARG A 404 8.12 1.60 -12.42
C ARG A 404 7.75 1.69 -10.95
N CYS A 405 8.20 0.74 -10.13
CA CYS A 405 7.91 0.73 -8.71
C CYS A 405 8.51 1.97 -8.05
N SER A 406 7.67 2.80 -7.43
CA SER A 406 8.08 3.98 -6.67
C SER A 406 8.16 3.73 -5.16
N LEU A 407 7.74 2.55 -4.71
CA LEU A 407 7.89 2.06 -3.34
C LEU A 407 9.13 1.15 -3.26
N HIS A 408 10.14 1.60 -2.53
CA HIS A 408 11.40 0.88 -2.36
C HIS A 408 11.61 0.51 -0.89
N VAL A 409 12.29 -0.59 -0.65
CA VAL A 409 12.78 -0.99 0.67
C VAL A 409 14.25 -0.63 0.76
N TYR A 410 14.64 0.04 1.85
CA TYR A 410 16.05 0.22 2.16
C TYR A 410 16.58 -1.01 2.91
N SER A 411 17.53 -1.72 2.31
CA SER A 411 18.17 -2.88 2.92
C SER A 411 19.63 -2.96 2.47
N GLN A 412 20.55 -3.17 3.43
CA GLN A 412 21.99 -3.33 3.17
C GLN A 412 22.58 -2.23 2.26
N GLY A 413 22.21 -0.96 2.50
CA GLY A 413 22.71 0.16 1.70
C GLY A 413 22.11 0.28 0.30
N ARG A 414 21.08 -0.50 -0.05
CA ARG A 414 20.43 -0.48 -1.36
C ARG A 414 18.96 -0.09 -1.22
N LEU A 415 18.43 0.57 -2.25
CA LEU A 415 16.99 0.77 -2.43
C LEU A 415 16.52 -0.26 -3.45
N ILE A 416 15.65 -1.17 -3.02
CA ILE A 416 15.18 -2.31 -3.82
C ILE A 416 13.66 -2.19 -3.96
N PRO A 417 13.08 -2.34 -5.17
CA PRO A 417 11.63 -2.36 -5.33
C PRO A 417 10.94 -3.34 -4.37
N PHE A 418 9.85 -2.91 -3.73
CA PHE A 418 9.18 -3.67 -2.66
C PHE A 418 8.89 -5.13 -3.03
N CYS A 419 8.26 -5.36 -4.18
CA CYS A 419 7.88 -6.70 -4.61
C CYS A 419 9.09 -7.58 -4.93
N ALA A 420 10.21 -7.00 -5.39
CA ALA A 420 11.44 -7.75 -5.60
C ALA A 420 12.13 -8.10 -4.28
N HIS A 421 12.12 -7.18 -3.31
CA HIS A 421 12.76 -7.40 -2.00
C HIS A 421 12.08 -8.53 -1.22
N TYR A 422 10.75 -8.56 -1.19
CA TYR A 422 10.00 -9.58 -0.46
C TYR A 422 9.71 -10.84 -1.27
N LEU A 423 10.11 -10.89 -2.54
CA LEU A 423 9.84 -12.01 -3.44
C LEU A 423 10.24 -13.35 -2.80
N THR A 424 9.27 -14.25 -2.67
CA THR A 424 9.47 -15.55 -2.02
C THR A 424 9.24 -16.65 -3.05
N ALA A 425 10.23 -17.55 -3.18
CA ALA A 425 10.08 -18.75 -4.00
C ALA A 425 8.98 -19.65 -3.44
N LEU A 426 8.32 -20.40 -4.32
CA LEU A 426 7.54 -21.55 -3.92
C LEU A 426 8.45 -22.55 -3.22
N ARG A 427 8.12 -22.93 -1.99
CA ARG A 427 8.73 -24.06 -1.31
C ARG A 427 7.63 -25.04 -0.91
N GLU A 428 7.86 -26.32 -1.21
CA GLU A 428 6.95 -27.42 -0.84
C GLU A 428 6.89 -27.61 0.69
N ASP A 429 7.93 -27.14 1.40
CA ASP A 429 7.99 -27.10 2.86
C ASP A 429 7.80 -25.66 3.35
N THR A 430 6.69 -25.41 4.03
CA THR A 430 6.35 -24.09 4.59
C THR A 430 7.18 -23.73 5.84
N THR A 431 8.26 -24.46 6.14
CA THR A 431 9.21 -24.04 7.17
C THR A 431 10.09 -22.90 6.65
N HIS A 432 9.84 -21.72 7.20
CA HIS A 432 10.45 -20.46 6.86
C HIS A 432 11.98 -20.46 7.09
N GLU A 433 12.75 -20.54 6.01
CA GLU A 433 14.15 -20.09 6.00
C GLU A 433 14.37 -19.26 4.72
N ARG A 434 14.43 -17.93 4.82
CA ARG A 434 14.81 -17.10 3.66
C ARG A 434 16.28 -17.34 3.29
N LEU A 435 16.57 -17.30 1.99
CA LEU A 435 17.95 -17.27 1.44
C LEU A 435 18.75 -16.08 1.98
#